data_AF-A0A7W0DUU9-F1
#
_entry.id   AF-A0A7W0DUU9-F1
#
_cell.length_a   1.000
_cell.length_b   1.000
_cell.length_c   1.000
_cell.angle_alpha   90.00
_cell.angle_beta   90.00
_cell.angle_gamma   90.00
#
_symmetry.space_group_name_H-M   'P 1'
#
loop_
_entity.id
_entity.type
_entity.pdbx_description
1 polymer ?
#
loop_
_entity_poly.entity_id
_entity_poly.type
_entity_poly.pdbx_seq_one_letter_code
_entity_poly.pdbx_strand_id
1 'polypeptide(L)'
;HTYDQIKQLRAKATRRALDWQHQTTTYLARTYGTVVVEALTITNMVKSAKGTVEEPGKHVKQKAGLNRSISQEAWGRTVTMLTYKAAQYGGTLVKVPAPGTSQRCSACGFTTPDSRENQATFVCKNPDCGFEANADWNAARNILHLYRIGFVAIPAAGRCSRQARIRVKPAAAR
;
A
#
# COMPACT_ATOMS: atom_id res chain seq x y z
N HIS A 1 -16.57 -1.90 34.12
CA HIS A 1 -15.69 -3.08 34.34
C HIS A 1 -15.41 -3.85 33.03
N THR A 2 -16.38 -4.49 32.37
CA THR A 2 -16.13 -5.28 31.14
C THR A 2 -15.71 -4.43 29.92
N TYR A 3 -16.37 -3.30 29.68
CA TYR A 3 -16.00 -2.38 28.59
C TYR A 3 -14.57 -1.82 28.76
N ASP A 4 -14.15 -1.57 30.00
CA ASP A 4 -12.80 -1.09 30.33
C ASP A 4 -11.74 -2.15 30.04
N GLN A 5 -12.02 -3.41 30.39
CA GLN A 5 -11.15 -4.55 30.07
C GLN A 5 -10.97 -4.72 28.56
N ILE A 6 -12.05 -4.62 27.77
CA ILE A 6 -11.98 -4.67 26.30
C ILE A 6 -11.13 -3.51 25.75
N LYS A 7 -11.31 -2.30 26.29
CA LYS A 7 -10.53 -1.12 25.91
C LYS A 7 -9.04 -1.31 26.22
N GLN A 8 -8.70 -1.85 27.39
CA GLN A 8 -7.31 -2.14 27.79
C GLN A 8 -6.66 -3.19 26.88
N LEU A 9 -7.37 -4.27 26.53
CA LEU A 9 -6.86 -5.30 25.62
C LEU A 9 -6.59 -4.74 24.23
N ARG A 10 -7.51 -3.95 23.67
CA ARG A 10 -7.32 -3.28 22.37
C ARG A 10 -6.11 -2.34 22.40
N ALA A 11 -5.97 -1.54 23.46
CA ALA A 11 -4.82 -0.65 23.62
C ALA A 11 -3.49 -1.43 23.70
N LYS A 12 -3.49 -2.59 24.38
CA LYS A 12 -2.31 -3.48 24.45
C LYS A 12 -1.94 -4.05 23.07
N ALA A 13 -2.93 -4.51 22.30
CA ALA A 13 -2.71 -4.98 20.94
C ALA A 13 -2.13 -3.87 20.03
N THR A 14 -2.68 -2.65 20.11
CA THR A 14 -2.17 -1.49 19.36
C THR A 14 -0.72 -1.16 19.74
N ARG A 15 -0.38 -1.18 21.03
CA ARG A 15 1.00 -0.93 21.48
C ARG A 15 1.98 -1.97 20.96
N ARG A 16 1.61 -3.26 20.97
CA ARG A 16 2.43 -4.35 20.42
C ARG A 16 2.68 -4.18 18.92
N ALA A 17 1.63 -3.89 18.15
CA ALA A 17 1.75 -3.66 16.72
C ALA A 17 2.62 -2.44 16.41
N LEU A 18 2.48 -1.36 17.20
CA LEU A 18 3.28 -0.15 17.05
C LEU A 18 4.77 -0.42 17.37
N ASP A 19 5.05 -1.07 18.49
CA ASP A 19 6.40 -1.45 18.90
C ASP A 19 7.09 -2.31 17.84
N TRP A 20 6.43 -3.36 17.36
CA TRP A 20 6.93 -4.20 16.27
C TRP A 20 7.25 -3.37 15.02
N GLN A 21 6.34 -2.49 14.58
CA GLN A 21 6.60 -1.62 13.43
C GLN A 21 7.79 -0.70 13.65
N HIS A 22 7.97 -0.15 14.85
CA HIS A 22 9.14 0.67 15.14
C HIS A 22 10.43 -0.13 15.05
N GLN A 23 10.47 -1.33 15.64
CA GLN A 23 11.64 -2.20 15.61
C GLN A 23 11.98 -2.63 14.17
N THR A 24 10.99 -3.15 13.43
CA THR A 24 11.17 -3.61 12.04
C THR A 24 11.60 -2.49 11.12
N THR A 25 10.96 -1.32 11.16
CA THR A 25 11.31 -0.21 10.27
C THR A 25 12.67 0.41 10.62
N THR A 26 13.06 0.42 11.89
CA THR A 26 14.42 0.83 12.30
C THR A 26 15.46 -0.17 11.81
N TYR A 27 15.21 -1.47 11.96
CA TYR A 27 16.10 -2.50 11.44
C TYR A 27 16.31 -2.36 9.93
N LEU A 28 15.23 -2.27 9.16
CA LEU A 28 15.31 -2.12 7.70
C LEU A 28 16.07 -0.85 7.29
N ALA A 29 15.79 0.28 7.93
CA ALA A 29 16.45 1.55 7.60
C ALA A 29 17.94 1.59 7.95
N ARG A 30 18.39 0.85 8.97
CA ARG A 30 19.81 0.74 9.34
C ARG A 30 20.58 -0.23 8.44
N THR A 31 19.90 -1.29 8.00
CA THR A 31 20.54 -2.38 7.24
C THR A 31 20.65 -2.07 5.74
N TYR A 32 19.66 -1.35 5.18
CA TYR A 32 19.56 -1.14 3.73
C TYR A 32 19.60 0.34 3.36
N GLY A 33 20.50 0.72 2.45
CA GLY A 33 20.57 2.09 1.91
C GLY A 33 19.40 2.44 0.97
N THR A 34 18.67 1.46 0.46
CA THR A 34 17.50 1.68 -0.39
C THR A 34 16.43 0.66 -0.06
N VAL A 35 15.24 1.14 0.27
CA VAL A 35 14.04 0.31 0.50
C VAL A 35 13.03 0.64 -0.60
N VAL A 36 12.54 -0.38 -1.29
CA VAL A 36 11.57 -0.23 -2.38
C VAL A 36 10.25 -0.83 -1.93
N VAL A 37 9.16 -0.09 -2.11
CA VAL A 37 7.81 -0.52 -1.78
C VAL A 37 6.86 -0.27 -2.95
N GLU A 38 5.75 -1.01 -2.99
CA GLU A 38 4.68 -0.74 -3.94
C GLU A 38 4.02 0.62 -3.66
N ALA A 39 3.70 1.35 -4.73
CA ALA A 39 2.92 2.59 -4.70
C ALA A 39 1.42 2.31 -4.53
N LEU A 40 1.04 1.70 -3.41
CA LEU A 40 -0.37 1.42 -3.10
C LEU A 40 -1.15 2.72 -2.86
N THR A 41 -2.30 2.87 -3.52
CA THR A 41 -3.24 3.97 -3.29
C THR A 41 -4.17 3.65 -2.12
N ILE A 42 -3.60 3.50 -0.92
CA ILE A 42 -4.29 3.03 0.30
C ILE A 42 -5.56 3.86 0.58
N THR A 43 -5.51 5.18 0.37
CA THR A 43 -6.65 6.09 0.55
C THR A 43 -7.85 5.71 -0.32
N ASN A 44 -7.61 5.30 -1.57
CA ASN A 44 -8.65 4.82 -2.48
C ASN A 44 -9.14 3.43 -2.04
N MET A 45 -8.23 2.57 -1.59
CA MET A 45 -8.56 1.22 -1.13
C MET A 45 -9.47 1.23 0.10
N VAL A 46 -9.32 2.18 1.02
CA VAL A 46 -10.14 2.27 2.24
C VAL A 46 -11.35 3.22 2.09
N LYS A 47 -11.63 3.69 0.88
CA LYS A 47 -12.80 4.55 0.64
C LYS A 47 -14.08 3.82 1.03
N SER A 48 -14.99 4.54 1.66
CA SER A 48 -16.30 3.99 2.02
C SER A 48 -17.11 3.68 0.76
N ALA A 49 -17.82 2.55 0.78
CA ALA A 49 -18.85 2.24 -0.22
C ALA A 49 -20.22 2.82 0.19
N LYS A 50 -20.32 3.57 1.30
CA LYS A 50 -21.57 4.21 1.71
C LYS A 50 -21.96 5.25 0.65
N GLY A 51 -23.10 5.04 0.02
CA GLY A 51 -23.72 5.99 -0.91
C GLY A 51 -24.46 7.12 -0.19
N THR A 52 -25.28 7.85 -0.94
CA THR A 52 -26.17 8.89 -0.40
C THR A 52 -27.53 8.29 -0.03
N VAL A 53 -28.46 9.13 0.43
CA VAL A 53 -29.85 8.73 0.67
C VAL A 53 -30.55 8.41 -0.66
N GLU A 54 -30.24 9.18 -1.71
CA GLU A 54 -30.83 9.05 -3.04
C GLU A 54 -30.24 7.85 -3.82
N GLU A 55 -28.93 7.61 -3.70
CA GLU A 55 -28.25 6.47 -4.33
C GLU A 55 -27.51 5.67 -3.26
N PRO A 56 -28.17 4.66 -2.64
CA PRO A 56 -27.59 3.88 -1.57
C PRO A 56 -26.46 2.98 -2.07
N GLY A 57 -25.41 2.89 -1.27
CA GLY A 57 -24.24 2.08 -1.58
C GLY A 57 -24.53 0.57 -1.53
N LYS A 58 -23.86 -0.20 -2.39
CA LYS A 58 -23.90 -1.67 -2.39
C LYS A 58 -22.73 -2.25 -1.57
N HIS A 59 -22.93 -3.44 -0.99
CA HIS A 59 -21.89 -4.17 -0.23
C HIS A 59 -21.23 -3.38 0.92
N VAL A 60 -21.93 -2.39 1.50
CA VAL A 60 -21.35 -1.47 2.50
C VAL A 60 -20.77 -2.21 3.70
N LYS A 61 -21.46 -3.22 4.23
CA LYS A 61 -21.00 -4.01 5.39
C LYS A 61 -19.73 -4.81 5.06
N GLN A 62 -19.70 -5.46 3.89
CA GLN A 62 -18.52 -6.20 3.42
C GLN A 62 -17.33 -5.26 3.21
N LYS A 63 -17.56 -4.12 2.53
CA LYS A 63 -16.53 -3.09 2.33
C LYS A 63 -16.01 -2.52 3.65
N ALA A 64 -16.88 -2.24 4.61
CA ALA A 64 -16.47 -1.77 5.93
C ALA A 64 -15.63 -2.82 6.68
N GLY A 65 -15.95 -4.11 6.52
CA GLY A 65 -15.13 -5.22 7.01
C GLY A 65 -13.72 -5.21 6.41
N LEU A 66 -13.62 -5.13 5.08
CA LEU A 66 -12.35 -5.04 4.36
C LEU A 66 -11.55 -3.78 4.73
N ASN A 67 -12.20 -2.63 4.86
CA ASN A 67 -11.53 -1.39 5.24
C ASN A 67 -10.94 -1.50 6.65
N ARG A 68 -11.62 -2.20 7.57
CA ARG A 68 -11.07 -2.49 8.90
C ARG A 68 -9.85 -3.39 8.82
N SER A 69 -9.86 -4.47 8.05
CA SER A 69 -8.68 -5.34 7.94
C SER A 69 -7.48 -4.58 7.36
N ILE A 70 -7.67 -3.85 6.26
CA ILE A 70 -6.61 -3.00 5.67
C ILE A 70 -6.06 -1.99 6.69
N SER A 71 -6.94 -1.37 7.48
CA SER A 71 -6.52 -0.38 8.47
C SER A 71 -5.71 -0.99 9.62
N GLN A 72 -6.00 -2.25 9.99
CA GLN A 72 -5.26 -2.95 11.05
C GLN A 72 -3.84 -3.32 10.64
N GLU A 73 -3.61 -3.59 9.35
CA GLU A 73 -2.26 -3.86 8.83
C GLU A 73 -1.35 -2.60 8.86
N ALA A 74 -1.95 -1.41 8.93
CA ALA A 74 -1.26 -0.14 9.11
C ALA A 74 -0.12 0.12 8.08
N TRP A 75 -0.31 -0.32 6.83
CA TRP A 75 0.66 -0.15 5.73
C TRP A 75 1.14 1.29 5.55
N GLY A 76 0.21 2.25 5.61
CA GLY A 76 0.54 3.67 5.46
C GLY A 76 1.47 4.17 6.57
N ARG A 77 1.27 3.71 7.81
CA ARG A 77 2.13 4.06 8.94
C ARG A 77 3.52 3.45 8.79
N THR A 78 3.62 2.20 8.36
CA THR A 78 4.91 1.53 8.07
C THR A 78 5.70 2.29 7.01
N VAL A 79 5.05 2.67 5.90
CA VAL A 79 5.67 3.46 4.83
C VAL A 79 6.14 4.81 5.36
N THR A 80 5.32 5.53 6.12
CA THR A 80 5.72 6.82 6.74
C THR A 80 6.95 6.64 7.65
N MET A 81 6.97 5.58 8.47
CA MET A 81 8.10 5.29 9.33
C MET A 81 9.38 4.99 8.56
N LEU A 82 9.29 4.17 7.53
CA LEU A 82 10.44 3.90 6.66
C LEU A 82 10.92 5.16 5.95
N THR A 83 10.03 6.04 5.49
CA THR A 83 10.42 7.30 4.82
C THR A 83 11.35 8.13 5.70
N TYR A 84 10.93 8.43 6.94
CA TYR A 84 11.76 9.30 7.80
C TYR A 84 12.98 8.56 8.36
N LYS A 85 12.87 7.27 8.68
CA LYS A 85 14.00 6.51 9.23
C LYS A 85 15.07 6.23 8.18
N ALA A 86 14.67 5.89 6.95
CA ALA A 86 15.63 5.72 5.86
C ALA A 86 16.44 7.00 5.68
N ALA A 87 15.76 8.16 5.59
CA ALA A 87 16.44 9.46 5.51
C ALA A 87 17.36 9.73 6.71
N GLN A 88 16.94 9.39 7.93
CA GLN A 88 17.75 9.54 9.15
C GLN A 88 19.07 8.75 9.10
N TYR A 89 19.08 7.58 8.46
CA TYR A 89 20.28 6.73 8.32
C TYR A 89 20.98 6.89 6.96
N GLY A 90 20.66 7.94 6.18
CA GLY A 90 21.28 8.22 4.89
C GLY A 90 20.78 7.33 3.74
N GLY A 91 19.75 6.53 3.96
CA GLY A 91 19.08 5.73 2.95
C GLY A 91 17.89 6.42 2.29
N THR A 92 17.28 5.74 1.34
CA THR A 92 16.11 6.23 0.58
C THR A 92 14.97 5.23 0.56
N LEU A 93 13.74 5.73 0.59
CA LEU A 93 12.53 4.94 0.34
C LEU A 93 11.99 5.30 -1.04
N VAL A 94 11.81 4.29 -1.89
CA VAL A 94 11.29 4.46 -3.26
C VAL A 94 9.96 3.72 -3.39
N LYS A 95 8.97 4.38 -4.00
CA LYS A 95 7.69 3.77 -4.35
C LYS A 95 7.68 3.43 -5.83
N VAL A 96 7.17 2.26 -6.20
CA VAL A 96 7.06 1.84 -7.61
C VAL A 96 5.62 1.46 -7.97
N PRO A 97 5.11 1.85 -9.14
CA PRO A 97 3.83 1.33 -9.62
C PRO A 97 3.99 -0.16 -9.92
N ALA A 98 3.19 -1.03 -9.28
CA ALA A 98 3.41 -2.49 -9.32
C ALA A 98 2.22 -3.30 -9.88
N PRO A 99 1.58 -2.90 -11.02
CA PRO A 99 0.48 -3.67 -11.59
C PRO A 99 0.95 -5.07 -12.00
N GLY A 100 0.20 -6.11 -11.61
CA GLY A 100 0.47 -7.50 -12.01
C GLY A 100 1.74 -8.12 -11.43
N THR A 101 2.45 -7.45 -10.51
CA THR A 101 3.72 -7.96 -9.96
C THR A 101 3.59 -9.25 -9.14
N SER A 102 2.39 -9.55 -8.64
CA SER A 102 2.10 -10.81 -7.94
C SER A 102 1.87 -12.01 -8.87
N GLN A 103 1.67 -11.77 -10.17
CA GLN A 103 1.40 -12.79 -11.19
C GLN A 103 2.57 -12.97 -12.17
N ARG A 104 3.53 -12.03 -12.16
CA ARG A 104 4.75 -12.09 -12.94
C ARG A 104 5.78 -13.00 -12.27
N CYS A 105 6.46 -13.84 -13.03
CA CYS A 105 7.61 -14.61 -12.56
C CYS A 105 8.84 -13.71 -12.46
N SER A 106 9.49 -13.68 -11.31
CA SER A 106 10.72 -12.91 -11.11
C SER A 106 11.96 -13.52 -11.81
N ALA A 107 11.91 -14.82 -12.17
CA ALA A 107 13.00 -15.49 -12.87
C ALA A 107 12.95 -15.27 -14.39
N CYS A 108 11.79 -15.48 -15.03
CA CYS A 108 11.66 -15.44 -16.49
C CYS A 108 10.78 -14.30 -17.03
N GLY A 109 10.08 -13.56 -16.18
CA GLY A 109 9.19 -12.47 -16.58
C GLY A 109 7.82 -12.88 -17.14
N PHE A 110 7.55 -14.17 -17.29
CA PHE A 110 6.24 -14.68 -17.72
C PHE A 110 5.15 -14.27 -16.73
N THR A 111 4.01 -13.78 -17.22
CA THR A 111 2.93 -13.26 -16.38
C THR A 111 1.64 -13.99 -16.69
N THR A 112 1.10 -14.69 -15.71
CA THR A 112 -0.20 -15.34 -15.80
C THR A 112 -0.91 -15.34 -14.44
N PRO A 113 -2.24 -15.15 -14.38
CA PRO A 113 -3.00 -15.26 -13.14
C PRO A 113 -2.79 -16.60 -12.41
N ASP A 114 -2.64 -17.68 -13.17
CA ASP A 114 -2.52 -19.05 -12.63
C ASP A 114 -1.16 -19.33 -11.97
N SER A 115 -0.20 -18.42 -12.10
CA SER A 115 1.10 -18.58 -11.46
C SER A 115 1.07 -18.33 -9.96
N ARG A 116 0.08 -17.57 -9.47
CA ARG A 116 -0.17 -17.42 -8.03
C ARG A 116 -1.25 -18.40 -7.62
N GLU A 117 -0.86 -19.59 -7.18
CA GLU A 117 -1.79 -20.65 -6.80
C GLU A 117 -2.56 -20.30 -5.53
N ASN A 118 -1.90 -19.66 -4.56
CA ASN A 118 -2.54 -19.22 -3.32
C ASN A 118 -1.80 -18.02 -2.70
N GLN A 119 -2.11 -17.69 -1.43
CA GLN A 119 -1.49 -16.55 -0.76
C GLN A 119 0.02 -16.71 -0.58
N ALA A 120 0.50 -17.94 -0.32
CA ALA A 120 1.89 -18.23 0.00
C ALA A 120 2.68 -18.84 -1.16
N THR A 121 2.04 -19.57 -2.08
CA THR A 121 2.72 -20.33 -3.14
C THR A 121 2.65 -19.61 -4.49
N PHE A 122 3.80 -19.51 -5.16
CA PHE A 122 3.92 -19.08 -6.55
C PHE A 122 4.64 -20.15 -7.36
N VAL A 123 4.05 -20.56 -8.48
CA VAL A 123 4.62 -21.52 -9.44
C VAL A 123 4.53 -20.93 -10.83
N CYS A 124 5.67 -20.73 -11.48
CA CYS A 124 5.71 -20.24 -12.85
C CYS A 124 5.09 -21.28 -13.79
N LYS A 125 4.04 -20.91 -14.53
CA LYS A 125 3.38 -21.80 -15.50
C LYS A 125 4.03 -21.77 -16.89
N ASN A 126 5.17 -21.10 -17.04
CA ASN A 126 5.98 -21.22 -18.24
C ASN A 126 6.68 -22.59 -18.23
N PRO A 127 6.43 -23.47 -19.23
CA PRO A 127 7.05 -24.80 -19.32
C PRO A 127 8.58 -24.77 -19.27
N ASP A 128 9.20 -23.71 -19.80
CA ASP A 128 10.66 -23.58 -19.87
C ASP A 128 11.29 -23.03 -18.58
N CYS A 129 10.49 -22.67 -17.57
CA CYS A 129 10.97 -22.03 -16.35
C CYS A 129 10.74 -22.87 -15.09
N GLY A 130 9.49 -23.29 -14.83
CA GLY A 130 9.15 -24.08 -13.64
C GLY A 130 9.48 -23.47 -12.27
N PHE A 131 9.83 -22.17 -12.20
CA PHE A 131 10.27 -21.52 -10.96
C PHE A 131 9.20 -21.53 -9.87
N GLU A 132 9.57 -21.95 -8.67
CA GLU A 132 8.71 -21.98 -7.48
C GLU A 132 9.32 -21.18 -6.32
N ALA A 133 8.49 -20.40 -5.64
CA ALA A 133 8.88 -19.65 -4.46
C ALA A 133 7.67 -19.22 -3.63
N ASN A 134 7.95 -18.60 -2.47
CA ASN A 134 6.93 -17.86 -1.77
C ASN A 134 6.42 -16.68 -2.62
N ALA A 135 5.10 -16.49 -2.68
CA ALA A 135 4.46 -15.47 -3.51
C ALA A 135 4.88 -14.04 -3.14
N ASP A 136 5.05 -13.74 -1.85
CA ASP A 136 5.50 -12.42 -1.39
C ASP A 136 6.97 -12.19 -1.72
N TRP A 137 7.81 -13.23 -1.63
CA TRP A 137 9.21 -13.16 -2.08
C TRP A 137 9.31 -12.87 -3.58
N ASN A 138 8.54 -13.58 -4.40
CA ASN A 138 8.48 -13.36 -5.85
C ASN A 138 8.00 -11.93 -6.18
N ALA A 139 6.94 -11.47 -5.52
CA ALA A 139 6.44 -10.11 -5.69
C ALA A 139 7.47 -9.05 -5.29
N ALA A 140 8.20 -9.26 -4.18
CA ALA A 140 9.26 -8.35 -3.74
C ALA A 140 10.41 -8.26 -4.78
N ARG A 141 10.77 -9.38 -5.42
CA ARG A 141 11.78 -9.40 -6.50
C ARG A 141 11.29 -8.66 -7.75
N ASN A 142 10.01 -8.78 -8.10
CA ASN A 142 9.42 -8.01 -9.20
C ASN A 142 9.39 -6.51 -8.90
N ILE A 143 9.02 -6.12 -7.67
CA ILE A 143 9.06 -4.72 -7.21
C ILE A 143 10.48 -4.15 -7.34
N LEU A 144 11.50 -4.89 -6.89
CA LEU A 144 12.90 -4.49 -7.04
C LEU A 144 13.33 -4.39 -8.50
N HIS A 145 12.86 -5.30 -9.36
CA HIS A 145 13.12 -5.25 -10.80
C HIS A 145 12.54 -3.97 -11.44
N LEU A 146 11.31 -3.59 -11.11
CA LEU A 146 10.68 -2.36 -11.60
C LEU A 146 11.47 -1.11 -11.20
N TYR A 147 11.96 -1.08 -9.95
CA TYR A 147 12.86 -0.01 -9.51
C TYR A 147 14.14 0.04 -10.36
N ARG A 148 14.79 -1.11 -10.58
CA ARG A 148 16.06 -1.19 -11.32
C ARG A 148 15.96 -0.74 -12.77
N ILE A 149 14.82 -0.96 -13.43
CA ILE A 149 14.57 -0.51 -14.80
C ILE A 149 14.00 0.91 -14.87
N GLY A 150 13.86 1.61 -13.73
CA GLY A 150 13.51 3.03 -13.68
C GLY A 150 12.02 3.35 -13.48
N PHE A 151 11.14 2.36 -13.24
CA PHE A 151 9.75 2.64 -12.89
C PHE A 151 9.64 3.12 -11.44
N VAL A 152 9.83 4.43 -11.23
CA VAL A 152 9.66 5.08 -9.93
C VAL A 152 8.41 5.94 -9.96
N ALA A 153 7.57 5.81 -8.93
CA ALA A 153 6.48 6.74 -8.68
C ALA A 153 7.08 8.06 -8.18
N ILE A 154 7.28 9.01 -9.09
CA ILE A 154 7.64 10.38 -8.73
C ILE A 154 6.43 10.96 -7.99
N PRO A 155 6.56 11.39 -6.72
CA PRO A 155 5.48 12.11 -6.08
C PRO A 155 5.22 13.34 -6.94
N ALA A 156 4.00 13.46 -7.47
CA ALA A 156 3.58 14.68 -8.15
C ALA A 156 3.90 15.84 -7.21
N ALA A 157 4.83 16.71 -7.62
CA ALA A 157 5.11 17.95 -6.92
C ALA A 157 3.77 18.61 -6.57
N GLY A 158 3.70 19.16 -5.36
CA GLY A 158 2.47 19.46 -4.63
C GLY A 158 1.31 19.98 -5.47
N ARG A 159 0.10 19.61 -5.06
CA ARG A 159 -1.17 20.15 -5.57
C ARG A 159 -1.01 21.64 -5.88
N CYS A 160 -0.90 21.99 -7.17
CA CYS A 160 -1.14 23.35 -7.62
C CYS A 160 -2.56 23.66 -7.17
N SER A 161 -2.71 24.54 -6.17
CA SER A 161 -4.01 25.05 -5.77
C SER A 161 -4.65 25.60 -7.03
N ARG A 162 -5.70 24.95 -7.53
CA ARG A 162 -6.57 25.58 -8.51
C ARG A 162 -7.06 26.86 -7.85
N GLN A 163 -6.51 28.01 -8.22
CA GLN A 163 -7.17 29.28 -7.93
C GLN A 163 -8.54 29.16 -8.61
N ALA A 164 -9.58 28.98 -7.80
CA ALA A 164 -10.94 29.09 -8.29
C ALA A 164 -11.04 30.48 -8.92
N ARG A 165 -11.34 30.54 -10.22
CA ARG A 165 -11.63 31.82 -10.87
C ARG A 165 -12.79 32.44 -10.09
N ILE A 166 -12.57 33.63 -9.53
CA ILE A 166 -13.62 34.42 -8.90
C ILE A 166 -14.70 34.61 -9.95
N ARG A 167 -15.84 33.95 -9.76
CA ARG A 167 -17.00 34.09 -10.65
C ARG A 167 -17.69 35.39 -10.25
N VAL A 168 -17.38 36.48 -10.94
CA VAL A 168 -18.08 37.75 -10.76
C VAL A 168 -19.50 37.57 -11.31
N LYS A 169 -20.52 37.74 -10.47
CA LYS A 169 -21.92 37.74 -10.91
C LYS A 169 -22.12 38.94 -11.85
N PRO A 170 -22.76 38.78 -13.02
CA PRO A 170 -23.09 39.92 -13.86
C PRO A 170 -24.09 40.80 -13.10
N ALA A 171 -23.86 42.12 -13.15
CA ALA A 171 -24.78 43.10 -12.62
C ALA A 171 -26.12 42.99 -13.37
N ALA A 172 -27.22 42.94 -12.63
CA ALA A 172 -28.54 43.02 -13.19
C ALA A 172 -28.70 44.36 -13.93
N ALA A 173 -28.96 44.30 -15.23
CA ALA A 173 -29.39 45.46 -15.99
C ALA A 173 -30.82 45.84 -15.58
N ARG A 174 -31.06 47.14 -15.40
CA ARG A 174 -32.36 47.75 -15.12
C ARG A 174 -33.30 47.65 -16.31
#